data_AF-A0A844CMI6-F1
#
_entry.id   AF-A0A844CMI6-F1
#
_cell.length_a   1.000
_cell.length_b   1.000
_cell.length_c   1.000
_cell.angle_alpha   90.00
_cell.angle_beta   90.00
_cell.angle_gamma   90.00
#
_symmetry.space_group_name_H-M   'P 1'
#
loop_
_entity.id
_entity.type
_entity.pdbx_description
1 polymer ?
#
loop_
_entity_poly.entity_id
_entity_poly.type
_entity_poly.pdbx_seq_one_letter_code
_entity_poly.pdbx_strand_id
1 'polypeptide(L)'
;MNKISSLTPNDLAAAYAIELRSHAFPWSEKTFASNQGERYYNLRLDVDGKLAAFAVTQVILDEATLFNIAVDPAYQRQGLGKALLEHLIEELEKRDVFTLWLEVRASNLAARALYESLGFNEATIRRNYYPTKEGREDAIIMALPLG
;
A
#
# COMPACT_ATOMS: atom_id res chain seq x y z
N MET A 1 16.71 -1.01 -14.50
CA MET A 1 16.27 -2.30 -13.91
C MET A 1 15.51 -2.01 -12.63
N ASN A 2 14.35 -2.66 -12.42
CA ASN A 2 13.54 -2.42 -11.24
C ASN A 2 14.10 -3.22 -10.05
N LYS A 3 14.17 -2.59 -8.88
CA LYS A 3 14.65 -3.23 -7.65
C LYS A 3 13.68 -2.99 -6.51
N ILE A 4 13.31 -4.04 -5.79
CA ILE A 4 12.52 -3.96 -4.57
C ILE A 4 13.44 -4.21 -3.37
N SER A 5 13.28 -3.43 -2.31
CA SER A 5 14.02 -3.57 -1.05
C SER A 5 13.26 -2.93 0.11
N SER A 6 13.78 -3.05 1.34
CA SER A 6 13.19 -2.37 2.50
C SER A 6 13.18 -0.85 2.35
N LEU A 7 12.08 -0.22 2.75
CA LEU A 7 11.97 1.23 2.92
C LEU A 7 12.50 1.59 4.31
N THR A 8 13.55 2.42 4.36
CA THR A 8 14.25 2.77 5.59
C THR A 8 13.96 4.21 6.03
N PRO A 9 14.33 4.62 7.26
CA PRO A 9 14.19 6.01 7.70
C PRO A 9 14.84 7.06 6.77
N ASN A 10 15.93 6.69 6.09
CA ASN A 10 16.62 7.58 5.14
C ASN A 10 15.81 7.82 3.85
N ASP A 11 14.82 6.97 3.57
CA ASP A 11 14.01 7.03 2.35
C ASP A 11 12.71 7.83 2.55
N LEU A 12 12.34 8.13 3.80
CA LEU A 12 11.03 8.69 4.15
C LEU A 12 10.77 10.03 3.47
N ALA A 13 11.77 10.90 3.35
CA ALA A 13 11.61 12.17 2.68
C ALA A 13 11.24 11.99 1.19
N ALA A 14 11.88 11.02 0.50
CA ALA A 14 11.58 10.72 -0.89
C ALA A 14 10.22 10.04 -1.05
N ALA A 15 9.89 9.10 -0.17
CA ALA A 15 8.59 8.42 -0.17
C ALA A 15 7.44 9.37 0.15
N TYR A 16 7.63 10.30 1.09
CA TYR A 16 6.66 11.34 1.40
C TYR A 16 6.44 12.31 0.22
N ALA A 17 7.49 12.60 -0.55
CA ALA A 17 7.33 13.40 -1.77
C ALA A 17 6.47 12.66 -2.83
N ILE A 18 6.55 11.33 -2.91
CA ILE A 18 5.68 10.50 -3.75
C ILE A 18 4.24 10.53 -3.22
N GLU A 19 4.05 10.37 -1.91
CA GLU A 19 2.74 10.44 -1.23
C GLU A 19 1.99 11.72 -1.61
N LEU A 20 2.64 12.88 -1.46
CA LEU A 20 2.05 14.20 -1.77
C LEU A 20 1.61 14.35 -3.24
N ARG A 21 2.30 13.69 -4.17
CA ARG A 21 1.98 13.73 -5.61
C ARG A 21 0.94 12.69 -6.02
N SER A 22 0.86 11.58 -5.29
CA SER A 22 0.08 10.40 -5.70
C SER A 22 -1.31 10.37 -5.09
N HIS A 23 -1.50 10.96 -3.91
CA HIS A 23 -2.76 10.92 -3.19
C HIS A 23 -3.46 12.28 -3.14
N ALA A 24 -4.77 12.28 -3.42
CA ALA A 24 -5.63 13.45 -3.23
C ALA A 24 -5.82 13.81 -1.75
N PHE A 25 -5.62 12.83 -0.86
CA PHE A 25 -5.70 12.97 0.60
C PHE A 25 -4.45 12.35 1.22
N PRO A 26 -3.28 13.01 1.08
CA PRO A 26 -2.03 12.42 1.51
C PRO A 26 -1.96 12.30 3.03
N TRP A 27 -1.22 11.29 3.50
CA TRP A 27 -0.80 11.22 4.89
C TRP A 27 -0.01 12.47 5.29
N SER A 28 -0.08 12.83 6.57
CA SER A 28 0.84 13.80 7.13
C SER A 28 2.25 13.19 7.25
N GLU A 29 3.29 14.02 7.21
CA GLU A 29 4.67 13.58 7.46
C GLU A 29 4.80 12.84 8.80
N LYS A 30 4.11 13.32 9.85
CA LYS A 30 4.06 12.66 11.16
C LYS A 30 3.46 11.25 11.07
N THR A 31 2.36 11.09 10.33
CA THR A 31 1.75 9.78 10.10
C THR A 31 2.74 8.87 9.40
N PHE A 32 3.40 9.35 8.35
CA PHE A 32 4.38 8.58 7.60
C PHE A 32 5.55 8.11 8.48
N ALA A 33 6.11 9.01 9.28
CA ALA A 33 7.21 8.73 10.20
C ALA A 33 6.81 7.77 11.35
N SER A 34 5.54 7.78 11.76
CA SER A 34 5.04 6.94 12.86
C SER A 34 4.69 5.51 12.43
N ASN A 35 4.58 5.24 11.13
CA ASN A 35 4.28 3.92 10.58
C ASN A 35 5.56 3.16 10.16
N GLN A 36 6.48 3.01 11.12
CA GLN A 36 7.80 2.39 10.97
C GLN A 36 8.13 1.54 12.21
N GLY A 37 9.20 0.74 12.15
CA GLY A 37 9.73 -0.02 13.29
C GLY A 37 9.54 -1.54 13.14
N GLU A 38 9.75 -2.28 14.23
CA GLU A 38 9.89 -3.76 14.20
C GLU A 38 8.66 -4.50 13.69
N ARG A 39 7.46 -3.92 13.85
CA ARG A 39 6.21 -4.50 13.36
C ARG A 39 5.91 -4.16 11.90
N TYR A 40 6.74 -3.37 11.24
CA TYR A 40 6.50 -2.92 9.87
C TYR A 40 7.39 -3.65 8.88
N TYR A 41 6.77 -4.08 7.79
CA TYR A 41 7.45 -4.61 6.62
C TYR A 41 7.26 -3.66 5.44
N ASN A 42 7.94 -2.52 5.53
CA ASN A 42 7.82 -1.46 4.55
C ASN A 42 8.77 -1.71 3.38
N LEU A 43 8.27 -1.52 2.16
CA LEU A 43 9.00 -1.79 0.93
C LEU A 43 9.09 -0.52 0.07
N ARG A 44 10.19 -0.43 -0.69
CA ARG A 44 10.40 0.51 -1.77
C ARG A 44 10.65 -0.22 -3.08
N LEU A 45 10.24 0.40 -4.19
CA LEU A 45 10.58 -0.01 -5.54
C LEU A 45 11.32 1.13 -6.25
N ASP A 46 12.50 0.80 -6.75
CA ASP A 46 13.35 1.71 -7.52
C ASP A 46 13.32 1.39 -9.01
N VAL A 47 13.20 2.43 -9.83
CA VAL A 47 13.38 2.39 -11.29
C VAL A 47 14.64 3.17 -11.61
N ASP A 48 15.64 2.49 -12.17
CA ASP A 48 16.94 3.07 -12.54
C ASP A 48 17.61 3.86 -11.40
N GLY A 49 17.53 3.28 -10.19
CA GLY A 49 18.13 3.83 -8.97
C GLY A 49 17.32 4.95 -8.30
N LYS A 50 16.13 5.26 -8.80
CA LYS A 50 15.23 6.28 -8.22
C LYS A 50 14.00 5.62 -7.61
N LEU A 51 13.65 6.03 -6.40
CA LEU A 51 12.42 5.62 -5.73
C LEU A 51 11.21 5.99 -6.60
N ALA A 52 10.44 4.99 -7.01
CA ALA A 52 9.28 5.13 -7.88
C ALA A 52 7.97 4.70 -7.20
N ALA A 53 8.03 3.79 -6.22
CA ALA A 53 6.88 3.36 -5.44
C ALA A 53 7.29 2.92 -4.04
N PHE A 54 6.32 2.90 -3.12
CA PHE A 54 6.48 2.35 -1.77
C PHE A 54 5.22 1.64 -1.30
N ALA A 55 5.38 0.75 -0.33
CA ALA A 55 4.29 0.12 0.42
C ALA A 55 4.62 0.15 1.92
N VAL A 56 3.61 0.48 2.73
CA VAL A 56 3.69 0.52 4.19
C VAL A 56 2.76 -0.55 4.73
N THR A 57 3.33 -1.58 5.34
CA THR A 57 2.60 -2.77 5.81
C THR A 57 2.98 -3.05 7.24
N GLN A 58 1.99 -3.21 8.12
CA GLN A 58 2.23 -3.71 9.47
C GLN A 58 1.93 -5.20 9.53
N VAL A 59 2.75 -5.95 10.26
CA VAL A 59 2.55 -7.36 10.56
C VAL A 59 2.37 -7.51 12.06
N ILE A 60 1.27 -8.14 12.47
CA ILE A 60 0.95 -8.47 13.86
C ILE A 60 0.57 -9.94 13.90
N LEU A 61 1.40 -10.76 14.54
CA LEU A 61 1.23 -12.21 14.56
C LEU A 61 1.16 -12.76 13.12
N ASP A 62 0.09 -13.47 12.79
CA ASP A 62 -0.22 -14.11 11.52
C ASP A 62 -1.06 -13.23 10.58
N GLU A 63 -1.25 -11.95 10.91
CA GLU A 63 -1.98 -10.99 10.07
C GLU A 63 -1.10 -9.83 9.61
N ALA A 64 -1.33 -9.38 8.38
CA ALA A 64 -0.72 -8.17 7.84
C ALA A 64 -1.78 -7.17 7.41
N THR A 65 -1.51 -5.87 7.57
CA THR A 65 -2.36 -4.78 7.08
C THR A 65 -1.52 -3.83 6.22
N LEU A 66 -1.89 -3.70 4.94
CA LEU A 66 -1.36 -2.69 4.04
C LEU A 66 -2.01 -1.35 4.36
N PHE A 67 -1.27 -0.50 5.06
CA PHE A 67 -1.74 0.82 5.48
C PHE A 67 -1.65 1.85 4.36
N ASN A 68 -0.63 1.76 3.51
CA ASN A 68 -0.44 2.70 2.42
C ASN A 68 0.37 2.10 1.28
N ILE A 69 0.04 2.48 0.04
CA ILE A 69 0.81 2.14 -1.16
C ILE A 69 0.66 3.29 -2.15
N ALA A 70 1.78 3.70 -2.74
CA ALA A 70 1.76 4.72 -3.78
C ALA A 70 2.78 4.42 -4.86
N VAL A 71 2.42 4.76 -6.10
CA VAL A 71 3.31 4.80 -7.26
C VAL A 71 3.35 6.24 -7.74
N ASP A 72 4.56 6.79 -7.85
CA ASP A 72 4.76 8.14 -8.34
C ASP A 72 4.09 8.32 -9.71
N PRO A 73 3.36 9.44 -9.95
CA PRO A 73 2.62 9.66 -11.19
C PRO A 73 3.46 9.49 -12.46
N ALA A 74 4.76 9.81 -12.43
CA ALA A 74 5.65 9.64 -13.57
C ALA A 74 5.92 8.18 -13.94
N TYR A 75 5.61 7.23 -13.05
CA TYR A 75 5.87 5.80 -13.19
C TYR A 75 4.59 4.95 -13.15
N GLN A 76 3.41 5.58 -13.13
CA GLN A 76 2.13 4.86 -13.13
C GLN A 76 1.87 4.12 -14.44
N ARG A 77 0.96 3.13 -14.39
CA ARG A 77 0.56 2.27 -15.53
C ARG A 77 1.69 1.44 -16.14
N GLN A 78 2.78 1.23 -15.40
CA GLN A 78 3.91 0.37 -15.79
C GLN A 78 3.96 -0.95 -14.99
N GLY A 79 2.89 -1.29 -14.28
CA GLY A 79 2.82 -2.51 -13.45
C GLY A 79 3.56 -2.45 -12.11
N LEU A 80 4.14 -1.32 -11.73
CA LEU A 80 4.97 -1.20 -10.52
C LEU A 80 4.20 -1.48 -9.21
N GLY A 81 2.96 -0.98 -9.10
CA GLY A 81 2.12 -1.27 -7.94
C GLY A 81 1.79 -2.75 -7.81
N LYS A 82 1.54 -3.41 -8.95
CA LYS A 82 1.32 -4.87 -9.00
C LYS A 82 2.58 -5.63 -8.57
N ALA A 83 3.73 -5.31 -9.14
CA ALA A 83 5.00 -5.95 -8.80
C ALA A 83 5.37 -5.79 -7.33
N LEU A 84 5.07 -4.62 -6.73
CA LEU A 84 5.31 -4.38 -5.32
C LEU A 84 4.38 -5.19 -4.41
N LEU A 85 3.11 -5.36 -4.80
CA LEU A 85 2.14 -6.19 -4.07
C LEU A 85 2.46 -7.68 -4.20
N GLU A 86 2.80 -8.17 -5.39
CA GLU A 86 3.22 -9.57 -5.61
C GLU A 86 4.44 -9.90 -4.75
N HIS A 87 5.45 -9.04 -4.73
CA HIS A 87 6.60 -9.21 -3.86
C HIS A 87 6.22 -9.18 -2.37
N LEU A 88 5.34 -8.27 -1.96
CA LEU A 88 4.86 -8.24 -0.58
C LEU A 88 4.16 -9.54 -0.20
N ILE A 89 3.28 -10.06 -1.04
CA ILE A 89 2.53 -11.30 -0.82
C ILE A 89 3.48 -12.48 -0.64
N GLU A 90 4.43 -12.66 -1.57
CA GLU A 90 5.44 -13.73 -1.48
C GLU A 90 6.26 -13.65 -0.19
N GLU A 91 6.60 -12.44 0.27
CA GLU A 91 7.36 -12.24 1.50
C GLU A 91 6.54 -12.47 2.76
N LEU A 92 5.23 -12.21 2.73
CA LEU A 92 4.32 -12.50 3.85
C LEU A 92 4.05 -14.00 4.00
N GLU A 93 3.88 -14.73 2.89
CA GLU A 93 3.74 -16.20 2.91
C GLU A 93 4.96 -16.88 3.55
N LYS A 94 6.18 -16.43 3.20
CA LYS A 94 7.42 -16.93 3.82
C LYS A 94 7.54 -16.65 5.32
N ARG A 95 6.68 -15.79 5.87
CA ARG A 95 6.65 -15.38 7.28
C ARG A 95 5.51 -16.00 8.07
N ASP A 96 4.82 -17.00 7.50
CA ASP A 96 3.65 -17.64 8.10
C ASP A 96 2.52 -16.64 8.43
N VAL A 97 2.38 -15.59 7.61
CA VAL A 97 1.22 -14.69 7.66
C VAL A 97 0.10 -15.32 6.83
N PHE A 98 -1.10 -15.40 7.39
CA PHE A 98 -2.25 -16.07 6.77
C PHE A 98 -3.26 -15.12 6.14
N THR A 99 -3.23 -13.83 6.46
CA THR A 99 -4.14 -12.86 5.82
C THR A 99 -3.48 -11.50 5.63
N LEU A 100 -3.57 -10.95 4.42
CA LEU A 100 -3.25 -9.55 4.12
C LEU A 100 -4.55 -8.74 3.97
N TRP A 101 -4.68 -7.72 4.82
CA TRP A 101 -5.80 -6.79 4.85
C TRP A 101 -5.44 -5.46 4.20
N LEU A 102 -6.44 -4.79 3.63
CA LEU A 102 -6.33 -3.39 3.19
C LEU A 102 -7.66 -2.66 3.27
N GLU A 103 -7.58 -1.33 3.30
CA GLU A 103 -8.73 -0.44 3.09
C GLU A 103 -8.53 0.34 1.79
N VAL A 104 -9.58 0.46 0.97
CA VAL A 104 -9.55 1.26 -0.26
C VAL A 104 -10.83 2.08 -0.39
N ARG A 105 -10.69 3.33 -0.87
CA ARG A 105 -11.83 4.20 -1.21
C ARG A 105 -12.72 3.52 -2.25
N ALA A 106 -14.04 3.54 -2.04
CA ALA A 106 -15.00 2.92 -2.96
C ALA A 106 -14.89 3.48 -4.39
N SER A 107 -14.56 4.77 -4.52
CA SER A 107 -14.34 5.44 -5.81
C SER A 107 -13.05 5.07 -6.53
N ASN A 108 -12.06 4.44 -5.86
CA ASN A 108 -10.79 4.07 -6.46
C ASN A 108 -10.89 2.75 -7.23
N LEU A 109 -11.66 2.76 -8.32
CA LEU A 109 -11.96 1.58 -9.14
C LEU A 109 -10.70 0.91 -9.70
N ALA A 110 -9.67 1.70 -10.04
CA ALA A 110 -8.42 1.18 -10.57
C ALA A 110 -7.64 0.36 -9.53
N ALA A 111 -7.52 0.85 -8.30
CA ALA A 111 -6.87 0.10 -7.22
C ALA A 111 -7.69 -1.14 -6.83
N ARG A 112 -9.02 -1.02 -6.76
CA ARG A 112 -9.91 -2.15 -6.49
C ARG A 112 -9.74 -3.28 -7.51
N ALA A 113 -9.78 -2.95 -8.80
CA ALA A 113 -9.57 -3.94 -9.86
C ALA A 113 -8.17 -4.59 -9.79
N LEU A 114 -7.13 -3.82 -9.41
CA LEU A 114 -5.80 -4.38 -9.16
C LEU A 114 -5.83 -5.38 -8.00
N TYR A 115 -6.42 -5.02 -6.86
CA TYR A 115 -6.50 -5.91 -5.69
C TYR A 115 -7.32 -7.18 -6.01
N GLU A 116 -8.46 -7.05 -6.68
CA GLU A 116 -9.28 -8.18 -7.13
C GLU A 116 -8.47 -9.10 -8.06
N SER A 117 -7.66 -8.54 -8.97
CA SER A 117 -6.80 -9.33 -9.87
C SER A 117 -5.69 -10.10 -9.16
N LEU A 118 -5.37 -9.73 -7.91
CA LEU A 118 -4.42 -10.40 -7.03
C LEU A 118 -5.11 -11.35 -6.04
N GLY A 119 -6.43 -11.55 -6.16
CA GLY A 119 -7.19 -12.48 -5.32
C GLY A 119 -7.75 -11.89 -4.03
N PHE A 120 -7.65 -10.57 -3.82
CA PHE A 120 -8.32 -9.93 -2.70
C PHE A 120 -9.84 -10.00 -2.86
N ASN A 121 -10.52 -10.26 -1.75
CA ASN A 121 -11.98 -10.34 -1.67
C ASN A 121 -12.50 -9.20 -0.81
N GLU A 122 -13.66 -8.63 -1.15
CA GLU A 122 -14.36 -7.70 -0.27
C GLU A 122 -14.82 -8.43 1.00
N ALA A 123 -14.34 -7.98 2.16
CA ALA A 123 -14.70 -8.52 3.47
C ALA A 123 -15.86 -7.74 4.10
N THR A 124 -15.84 -6.41 3.99
CA THR A 124 -16.91 -5.54 4.50
C THR A 124 -16.81 -4.13 3.93
N ILE A 125 -17.85 -3.34 4.15
CA ILE A 125 -17.93 -1.93 3.76
C ILE A 125 -18.08 -1.05 5.01
N ARG A 126 -17.22 -0.05 5.14
CA ARG A 126 -17.37 1.03 6.12
C ARG A 126 -18.05 2.22 5.47
N ARG A 127 -19.35 2.39 5.76
CA ARG A 127 -20.17 3.45 5.16
C ARG A 127 -19.68 4.84 5.57
N ASN A 128 -19.62 5.77 4.61
CA ASN A 128 -19.22 7.17 4.81
C ASN A 128 -17.92 7.30 5.62
N TYR A 129 -16.92 6.45 5.35
CA TYR A 129 -15.70 6.41 6.15
C TYR A 129 -14.71 7.51 5.79
N TYR A 130 -14.48 7.75 4.50
CA TYR A 130 -13.51 8.76 4.06
C TYR A 130 -14.16 10.10 3.71
N PRO A 131 -13.53 11.24 4.03
CA PRO A 131 -13.96 12.53 3.52
C PRO A 131 -13.68 12.65 2.02
N THR A 132 -14.54 13.38 1.31
CA THR A 132 -14.36 13.82 -0.07
C THR A 132 -14.52 15.33 -0.15
N LYS A 133 -14.32 15.94 -1.32
CA LYS A 133 -14.56 17.39 -1.50
C LYS A 133 -16.03 17.79 -1.30
N GLU A 134 -16.95 16.86 -1.55
CA GLU A 134 -18.40 17.11 -1.59
C GLU A 134 -19.16 16.37 -0.47
N GLY A 135 -18.45 15.67 0.42
CA GLY A 135 -19.08 14.91 1.50
C GLY A 135 -18.21 13.77 2.00
N ARG A 136 -18.75 12.56 1.94
CA ARG A 136 -18.10 11.34 2.43
C ARG A 136 -18.31 10.21 1.44
N GLU A 137 -17.39 9.25 1.42
CA GLU A 137 -17.49 8.03 0.63
C GLU A 137 -17.17 6.81 1.49
N ASP A 138 -17.61 5.65 1.01
CA ASP A 138 -17.38 4.37 1.66
C ASP A 138 -15.92 3.93 1.54
N ALA A 139 -15.46 3.14 2.51
CA ALA A 139 -14.26 2.34 2.39
C ALA A 139 -14.61 0.87 2.23
N ILE A 140 -13.97 0.24 1.26
CA ILE A 140 -14.05 -1.19 1.01
C ILE A 140 -12.88 -1.82 1.76
N ILE A 141 -13.20 -2.73 2.68
CA ILE A 141 -12.20 -3.52 3.39
C ILE A 141 -12.03 -4.80 2.60
N MET A 142 -10.79 -5.08 2.19
CA MET A 142 -10.48 -6.26 1.42
C MET A 142 -9.49 -7.15 2.16
N ALA A 143 -9.62 -8.46 1.93
CA ALA A 143 -8.77 -9.48 2.53
C ALA A 143 -8.27 -10.44 1.45
N LEU A 144 -7.00 -10.79 1.54
CA LEU A 144 -6.37 -11.87 0.79
C LEU A 144 -5.93 -12.95 1.78
N PRO A 145 -6.58 -14.12 1.78
CA PRO A 145 -6.05 -15.31 2.43
C PRO A 145 -4.72 -15.70 1.78
N LEU A 146 -3.73 -16.00 2.60
CA LEU A 146 -2.39 -16.44 2.22
C LEU A 146 -2.20 -17.88 2.69
N GLY A 147 -1.53 -18.72 1.89
CA GLY A 147 -1.32 -20.13 2.22
C GLY A 147 -0.76 -20.97 1.09
#